data_AF-A0AAJ3Q363-F1
#
_entry.id   AF-A0AAJ3Q363-F1
#
_cell.length_a   1.000
_cell.length_b   1.000
_cell.length_c   1.000
_cell.angle_alpha   90.00
_cell.angle_beta   90.00
_cell.angle_gamma   90.00
#
_symmetry.space_group_name_H-M   'P 1'
#
loop_
_entity.id
_entity.type
_entity.pdbx_description
1 polymer ?
#
loop_
_entity_poly.entity_id
_entity_poly.type
_entity_poly.pdbx_seq_one_letter_code
_entity_poly.pdbx_strand_id
1 'polypeptide(L)'
;MHNDHNANGGLDASFSRREFFLIAEGSSAAALLATATAEGVGHLHLPLSEGQLSEAMEICIRQIKTLLALLRGDCPTVRSHRVVAAAGSAIVITAARNVFDGEGFYQVEVNGTVVVYHVRGWWSEEEQEQQLWGARIWDGFLIAPRDLIAPASILRKVEGGSDAERQRS
;
A
#
# COMPACT_ATOMS: atom_id res chain seq x y z
N MET A 1 6.03 -37.05 -33.43
CA MET A 1 5.04 -35.97 -33.26
C MET A 1 4.93 -35.69 -31.78
N HIS A 2 5.55 -34.60 -31.32
CA HIS A 2 5.50 -34.13 -29.95
C HIS A 2 5.23 -32.62 -30.06
N ASN A 3 4.15 -32.16 -29.43
CA ASN A 3 3.60 -30.82 -29.62
C ASN A 3 4.34 -29.79 -28.76
N ASP A 4 4.54 -28.62 -29.36
CA ASP A 4 5.06 -27.41 -28.74
C ASP A 4 4.11 -26.87 -27.65
N HIS A 5 4.67 -26.57 -26.48
CA HIS A 5 4.07 -25.65 -25.52
C HIS A 5 4.99 -24.43 -25.37
N ASN A 6 4.68 -23.39 -26.15
CA ASN A 6 5.18 -22.04 -25.92
C ASN A 6 4.25 -21.38 -24.89
N ALA A 7 4.69 -21.32 -23.63
CA ALA A 7 4.09 -20.46 -22.60
C ALA A 7 5.09 -19.34 -22.31
N ASN A 8 4.98 -18.26 -23.06
CA ASN A 8 5.73 -17.03 -22.90
C ASN A 8 4.96 -16.10 -21.95
N GLY A 9 5.63 -15.51 -20.96
CA GLY A 9 5.11 -14.33 -20.25
C GLY A 9 5.00 -14.39 -18.72
N GLY A 10 5.94 -15.01 -18.02
CA GLY A 10 6.18 -14.75 -16.60
C GLY A 10 7.30 -13.74 -16.44
N LEU A 11 6.98 -12.48 -16.14
CA LEU A 11 7.96 -11.48 -15.70
C LEU A 11 8.42 -11.85 -14.28
N ASP A 12 9.30 -12.84 -14.18
CA ASP A 12 10.09 -13.09 -12.99
C ASP A 12 11.10 -11.94 -12.86
N ALA A 13 10.77 -10.94 -12.05
CA ALA A 13 11.76 -10.04 -11.49
C ALA A 13 12.60 -10.80 -10.46
N SER A 14 13.42 -11.71 -10.98
CA SER A 14 14.49 -12.39 -10.25
C SER A 14 15.58 -11.36 -9.93
N PHE A 15 15.33 -10.48 -8.96
CA PHE A 15 16.41 -9.69 -8.37
C PHE A 15 17.35 -10.63 -7.66
N SER A 16 18.57 -10.75 -8.19
CA SER A 16 19.63 -11.51 -7.54
C SER A 16 19.89 -10.90 -6.16
N ARG A 17 20.12 -11.73 -5.14
CA ARG A 17 20.52 -11.26 -3.79
C ARG A 17 21.65 -10.22 -3.85
N ARG A 18 22.50 -10.31 -4.88
CA ARG A 18 23.61 -9.39 -5.14
C ARG A 18 23.17 -7.96 -5.51
N GLU A 19 22.09 -7.81 -6.27
CA GLU A 19 21.54 -6.49 -6.63
C GLU A 19 20.84 -5.82 -5.44
N PHE A 20 20.22 -6.63 -4.58
CA PHE A 20 19.67 -6.15 -3.29
C PHE A 20 20.76 -5.52 -2.40
N PHE A 21 21.93 -6.15 -2.31
CA PHE A 21 23.05 -5.61 -1.53
C PHE A 21 23.69 -4.38 -2.18
N LEU A 22 23.77 -4.30 -3.51
CA LEU A 22 24.31 -3.13 -4.21
C LEU A 22 23.43 -1.87 -4.03
N ILE A 23 22.11 -2.03 -3.93
CA ILE A 23 21.19 -0.92 -3.63
C ILE A 23 21.32 -0.51 -2.14
N ALA A 24 21.63 -1.46 -1.25
CA ALA A 24 21.88 -1.18 0.16
C ALA A 24 23.26 -0.55 0.43
N GLU A 25 24.30 -0.90 -0.33
CA GLU A 25 25.64 -0.31 -0.21
C GLU A 25 25.69 1.16 -0.65
N GLY A 26 24.75 1.59 -1.50
CA GLY A 26 24.63 2.97 -1.96
C GLY A 26 24.08 3.96 -0.92
N SER A 27 23.57 3.50 0.23
CA SER A 27 23.23 4.37 1.36
C SER A 27 24.13 4.10 2.55
N SER A 28 24.89 5.12 2.93
CA SER A 28 25.70 5.12 4.16
C SER A 28 24.91 4.66 5.39
N ALA A 29 23.59 4.93 5.44
CA ALA A 29 22.70 4.49 6.51
C ALA A 29 22.48 2.96 6.59
N ALA A 30 22.34 2.27 5.45
CA ALA A 30 22.16 0.82 5.44
C ALA A 30 23.48 0.09 5.73
N ALA A 31 24.61 0.63 5.26
CA ALA A 31 25.94 0.16 5.65
C ALA A 31 26.21 0.33 7.15
N LEU A 32 25.80 1.46 7.75
CA LEU A 32 25.91 1.74 9.19
C LEU A 32 25.04 0.81 10.06
N LEU A 33 23.86 0.43 9.58
CA LEU A 33 22.99 -0.53 10.27
C LEU A 33 23.50 -1.97 10.11
N ALA A 34 24.04 -2.33 8.94
CA ALA A 34 24.62 -3.65 8.70
C ALA A 34 25.87 -3.89 9.56
N THR A 35 26.76 -2.90 9.71
CA THR A 35 27.92 -3.00 10.61
C THR A 35 27.50 -3.13 12.07
N ALA A 36 26.42 -2.47 12.49
CA ALA A 36 25.89 -2.58 13.85
C ALA A 36 25.29 -3.97 14.18
N THR A 37 24.91 -4.77 13.16
CA THR A 37 24.41 -6.14 13.36
C THR A 37 25.50 -7.22 13.34
N ALA A 38 26.71 -6.89 12.89
CA ALA A 38 27.83 -7.83 12.83
C ALA A 38 28.57 -7.96 14.17
N GLU A 39 28.41 -7.00 15.09
CA GLU A 39 28.95 -7.09 16.45
C GLU A 39 27.94 -7.75 17.38
N GLY A 40 28.24 -9.00 17.75
CA GLY A 40 27.37 -9.85 18.54
C GLY A 40 26.91 -9.25 19.86
N VAL A 41 25.63 -9.48 20.16
CA VAL A 41 24.99 -9.58 21.50
C VAL A 41 25.75 -8.87 22.63
N GLY A 42 25.67 -7.55 22.66
CA GLY A 42 26.17 -6.74 23.77
C GLY A 42 25.91 -5.27 23.48
N HIS A 43 24.76 -4.76 23.92
CA HIS A 43 24.34 -3.35 23.86
C HIS A 43 24.89 -2.56 22.66
N LEU A 44 24.13 -2.55 21.55
CA LEU A 44 24.34 -1.64 20.41
C LEU A 44 24.37 -0.18 20.90
N HIS A 45 25.55 0.32 21.25
CA HIS A 45 25.80 1.75 21.22
C HIS A 45 26.09 2.09 19.76
N LEU A 46 25.03 2.41 19.01
CA LEU A 46 25.19 3.11 17.73
C LEU A 46 26.01 4.38 18.04
N PRO A 47 27.17 4.60 17.40
CA PRO A 47 27.99 5.79 17.62
C PRO A 47 27.40 7.00 16.90
N LEU A 48 26.08 7.16 16.99
CA LEU A 48 25.30 8.20 16.34
C LEU A 48 24.74 9.11 17.43
N SER A 49 24.89 10.42 17.22
CA SER A 49 24.11 11.37 18.02
C SER A 49 22.61 11.16 17.75
N GLU A 50 21.75 11.56 18.68
CA GLU A 50 20.29 11.41 18.55
C GLU A 50 19.76 12.03 17.24
N GLY A 51 20.36 13.14 16.79
CA GLY A 51 20.06 13.76 15.50
C GLY A 51 20.45 12.90 14.30
N GLN A 52 21.63 12.26 14.33
CA GLN A 52 22.09 11.37 13.27
C GLN A 52 21.27 10.09 13.19
N LEU A 53 20.83 9.56 14.33
CA LEU A 53 19.95 8.40 14.38
C LEU A 53 18.59 8.71 13.73
N SER A 54 18.00 9.87 14.06
CA SER A 54 16.74 10.32 13.46
C SER A 54 16.85 10.48 11.94
N GLU A 55 17.93 11.09 11.47
CA GLU A 55 18.19 11.25 10.04
C GLU A 55 18.37 9.89 9.33
N ALA A 56 19.14 8.99 9.92
CA ALA A 56 19.33 7.64 9.38
C ALA A 56 18.00 6.85 9.33
N MET A 57 17.14 7.00 10.34
CA MET A 57 15.80 6.40 10.35
C MET A 57 14.92 6.94 9.22
N GLU A 58 14.88 8.25 9.01
CA GLU A 58 14.11 8.85 7.91
C GLU A 58 14.61 8.41 6.52
N ILE A 59 15.92 8.29 6.34
CA ILE A 59 16.51 7.75 5.12
C ILE A 59 16.06 6.30 4.92
N CYS A 60 16.13 5.47 5.96
CA CYS A 60 15.73 4.06 5.90
C CYS A 60 14.23 3.91 5.55
N ILE A 61 13.35 4.69 6.19
CA ILE A 61 11.91 4.70 5.89
C ILE A 61 11.68 5.06 4.42
N ARG A 62 12.38 6.06 3.90
CA ARG A 62 12.28 6.48 2.51
C ARG A 62 12.70 5.38 1.56
N GLN A 63 13.81 4.70 1.84
CA GLN A 63 14.28 3.58 1.02
C GLN A 63 13.26 2.43 1.01
N ILE A 64 12.70 2.07 2.18
CA ILE A 64 11.67 1.02 2.27
C ILE A 64 10.42 1.43 1.48
N LYS A 65 9.98 2.69 1.55
CA LYS A 65 8.86 3.19 0.75
C LYS A 65 9.12 3.06 -0.75
N THR A 66 10.30 3.46 -1.22
CA THR A 66 10.68 3.34 -2.63
C THR A 66 10.68 1.88 -3.08
N LEU A 67 11.28 0.99 -2.29
CA LEU A 67 11.29 -0.45 -2.60
C LEU A 67 9.88 -1.03 -2.65
N LEU A 68 9.02 -0.69 -1.69
CA LEU A 68 7.63 -1.14 -1.68
C LEU A 68 6.85 -0.63 -2.89
N ALA A 69 7.04 0.63 -3.30
CA ALA A 69 6.41 1.18 -4.49
C ALA A 69 6.89 0.49 -5.79
N LEU A 70 8.17 0.11 -5.86
CA LEU A 70 8.71 -0.64 -7.00
C LEU A 70 8.19 -2.09 -7.04
N LEU A 71 8.07 -2.75 -5.89
CA LEU A 71 7.56 -4.12 -5.79
C LEU A 71 6.04 -4.21 -6.02
N ARG A 72 5.31 -3.14 -5.68
CA ARG A 72 3.86 -3.05 -5.77
C ARG A 72 3.47 -1.87 -6.65
N GLY A 73 3.68 -2.00 -7.96
CA GLY A 73 3.30 -0.97 -8.95
C GLY A 73 1.80 -0.64 -8.96
N ASP A 74 0.95 -1.52 -8.39
CA ASP A 74 -0.47 -1.32 -8.17
C ASP A 74 -0.81 -0.55 -6.87
N CYS A 75 0.20 -0.21 -6.07
CA CYS A 75 0.07 0.56 -4.82
C CYS A 75 0.81 1.89 -4.94
N PRO A 76 0.23 2.91 -5.60
CA PRO A 76 0.90 4.19 -5.84
C PRO A 76 1.16 4.99 -4.56
N THR A 77 0.52 4.62 -3.44
CA THR A 77 0.64 5.31 -2.17
C THR A 77 1.25 4.40 -1.11
N VAL A 78 2.44 4.76 -0.64
CA VAL A 78 3.10 4.12 0.51
C VAL A 78 3.19 5.13 1.66
N ARG A 79 2.46 4.87 2.74
CA ARG A 79 2.42 5.71 3.95
C ARG A 79 3.30 5.08 5.05
N SER A 80 3.76 5.90 5.99
CA SER A 80 4.39 5.42 7.22
C SER A 80 3.85 6.19 8.40
N HIS A 81 3.67 5.52 9.53
CA HIS A 81 3.32 6.17 10.78
C HIS A 81 4.10 5.55 11.94
N ARG A 82 4.38 6.37 12.95
CA ARG A 82 5.05 5.93 14.17
C ARG A 82 3.99 5.63 15.21
N VAL A 83 3.98 4.41 15.71
CA VAL A 83 3.15 3.99 16.84
C VAL A 83 4.04 4.02 18.08
N VAL A 84 3.63 4.80 19.08
CA VAL A 84 4.31 4.87 20.38
C VAL A 84 3.35 4.31 21.42
N ALA A 85 3.78 3.27 22.12
CA ALA A 85 3.06 2.64 23.22
C ALA A 85 3.95 2.57 24.46
N ALA A 86 3.35 2.32 25.63
CA ALA A 86 4.11 2.21 26.88
C ALA A 86 5.20 1.10 26.83
N ALA A 87 5.00 0.07 26.00
CA ALA A 87 5.94 -1.03 25.81
C ALA A 87 7.04 -0.75 24.77
N GLY A 88 7.00 0.37 24.07
CA GLY A 88 7.99 0.73 23.05
C GLY A 88 7.41 1.48 21.85
N SER A 89 8.22 1.64 20.80
CA SER A 89 7.79 2.30 19.56
C SER A 89 8.00 1.41 18.34
N ALA A 90 7.05 1.46 17.41
CA ALA A 90 7.12 0.80 16.12
C ALA A 90 6.92 1.81 14.99
N ILE A 91 7.53 1.54 13.83
CA ILE A 91 7.25 2.25 12.59
C ILE A 91 6.51 1.28 11.68
N VAL A 92 5.30 1.65 11.31
CA VAL A 92 4.47 0.85 10.41
C VAL A 92 4.51 1.52 9.04
N ILE A 93 4.92 0.77 8.03
CA ILE A 93 4.95 1.22 6.63
C ILE A 93 3.91 0.40 5.86
N THR A 94 3.01 1.08 5.17
CA THR A 94 1.86 0.46 4.50
C THR A 94 1.80 0.92 3.06
N ALA A 95 1.87 -0.03 2.13
CA ALA A 95 1.57 0.18 0.72
C ALA A 95 0.12 -0.23 0.49
N ALA A 96 -0.74 0.74 0.14
CA ALA A 96 -2.15 0.48 -0.10
C ALA A 96 -2.45 0.63 -1.59
N ARG A 97 -3.16 -0.35 -2.15
CA ARG A 97 -3.76 -0.23 -3.47
C ARG A 97 -4.86 0.82 -3.38
N ASN A 98 -4.81 1.84 -4.24
CA ASN A 98 -5.89 2.82 -4.37
C ASN A 98 -6.29 2.90 -5.84
N VAL A 99 -7.48 2.37 -6.14
CA VAL A 99 -8.04 2.32 -7.49
C VAL A 99 -9.05 3.45 -7.70
N PHE A 100 -9.28 4.28 -6.67
CA PHE A 100 -10.16 5.43 -6.77
C PHE A 100 -9.52 6.54 -7.62
N ASP A 101 -10.16 6.89 -8.73
CA ASP A 101 -9.72 7.92 -9.68
C ASP A 101 -10.71 9.09 -9.79
N GLY A 102 -11.76 9.09 -8.97
CA GLY A 102 -12.83 10.09 -9.00
C GLY A 102 -14.20 9.50 -8.67
N GLU A 103 -15.20 10.37 -8.55
CA GLU A 103 -16.58 9.96 -8.29
C GLU A 103 -17.10 9.00 -9.38
N GLY A 104 -17.83 7.96 -8.96
CA GLY A 104 -18.43 6.98 -9.90
C GLY A 104 -18.76 5.64 -9.27
N PHE A 105 -19.04 4.64 -10.11
CA PHE A 105 -19.36 3.29 -9.65
C PHE A 105 -18.11 2.42 -9.50
N TYR A 106 -18.03 1.71 -8.39
CA TYR A 106 -16.92 0.82 -8.08
C TYR A 106 -17.41 -0.51 -7.54
N GLN A 107 -16.70 -1.58 -7.88
CA GLN A 107 -16.80 -2.86 -7.19
C GLN A 107 -15.96 -2.77 -5.91
N VAL A 108 -16.60 -3.01 -4.78
CA VAL A 108 -16.00 -2.96 -3.45
C VAL A 108 -16.19 -4.32 -2.77
N GLU A 109 -15.13 -4.86 -2.20
CA GLU A 109 -15.22 -6.06 -1.36
C GLU A 109 -15.64 -5.67 0.06
N VAL A 110 -16.79 -6.17 0.51
CA VAL A 110 -17.32 -5.97 1.86
C VAL A 110 -17.62 -7.34 2.47
N ASN A 111 -16.91 -7.69 3.54
CA ASN A 111 -17.06 -8.98 4.24
C ASN A 111 -16.98 -10.20 3.29
N GLY A 112 -16.03 -10.18 2.36
CA GLY A 112 -15.83 -11.26 1.36
C GLY A 112 -16.89 -11.30 0.24
N THR A 113 -17.77 -10.30 0.17
CA THR A 113 -18.76 -10.17 -0.90
C THR A 113 -18.44 -8.95 -1.76
N VAL A 114 -18.49 -9.12 -3.08
CA VAL A 114 -18.32 -7.99 -4.02
C VAL A 114 -19.65 -7.25 -4.17
N VAL A 115 -19.67 -5.98 -3.83
CA VAL A 115 -20.85 -5.09 -3.90
C VAL A 115 -20.51 -3.87 -4.74
N VAL A 116 -21.46 -3.41 -5.56
CA VAL A 116 -21.30 -2.17 -6.33
C VAL A 116 -21.78 -0.98 -5.51
N TYR A 117 -20.90 0.01 -5.33
CA TYR A 117 -21.20 1.29 -4.71
C TYR A 117 -20.97 2.43 -5.69
N HIS A 118 -21.79 3.47 -5.61
CA HIS A 118 -21.42 4.79 -6.08
C HIS A 118 -20.52 5.44 -5.02
N VAL A 119 -19.23 5.57 -5.31
CA VAL A 119 -18.22 6.07 -4.38
C VAL A 119 -17.91 7.52 -4.69
N ARG A 120 -17.86 8.35 -3.64
CA ARG A 120 -17.47 9.77 -3.71
C ARG A 120 -16.40 10.06 -2.66
N GLY A 121 -15.41 10.86 -3.05
CA GLY A 121 -14.39 11.36 -2.13
C GLY A 121 -14.88 12.60 -1.37
N TRP A 122 -14.55 12.67 -0.08
CA TRP A 122 -14.80 13.82 0.79
C TRP A 122 -13.53 14.12 1.60
N TRP A 123 -13.14 15.38 1.70
CA TRP A 123 -12.01 15.77 2.54
C TRP A 123 -12.46 15.89 4.00
N SER A 124 -11.86 15.11 4.91
CA SER A 124 -12.07 15.24 6.34
C SER A 124 -11.04 16.23 6.91
N GLU A 125 -11.51 17.34 7.48
CA GLU A 125 -10.63 18.30 8.15
C GLU A 125 -10.05 17.74 9.45
N GLU A 126 -10.82 16.92 10.16
CA GLU A 126 -10.42 16.29 11.44
C GLU A 126 -9.28 15.30 11.24
N GLU A 127 -9.43 14.41 10.26
CA GLU A 127 -8.43 13.36 9.96
C GLU A 127 -7.35 13.84 8.97
N GLN A 128 -7.49 15.06 8.43
CA GLN A 128 -6.65 15.63 7.37
C GLN A 128 -6.42 14.68 6.19
N GLU A 129 -7.46 13.92 5.81
CA GLU A 129 -7.38 12.98 4.71
C GLU A 129 -8.67 12.87 3.90
N GLN A 130 -8.53 12.33 2.69
CA GLN A 130 -9.66 12.01 1.82
C GLN A 130 -10.34 10.72 2.29
N GLN A 131 -11.57 10.84 2.75
CA GLN A 131 -12.47 9.73 3.04
C GLN A 131 -13.30 9.37 1.80
N LEU A 132 -13.53 8.08 1.58
CA LEU A 132 -14.36 7.60 0.49
C LEU A 132 -15.70 7.13 1.05
N TRP A 133 -16.80 7.65 0.53
CA TRP A 133 -18.15 7.33 0.95
C TRP A 133 -18.90 6.62 -0.16
N GLY A 134 -19.50 5.47 0.13
CA GLY A 134 -20.27 4.65 -0.78
C GLY A 134 -21.77 4.81 -0.58
N ALA A 135 -22.52 4.95 -1.67
CA ALA A 135 -23.98 4.81 -1.70
C ALA A 135 -24.38 3.65 -2.62
N ARG A 136 -25.33 2.81 -2.21
CA ARG A 136 -25.90 1.75 -3.06
C ARG A 136 -27.03 2.31 -3.92
N ILE A 137 -27.19 1.76 -5.12
CA ILE A 137 -28.37 1.99 -5.95
C ILE A 137 -29.49 1.06 -5.50
N TRP A 138 -30.69 1.60 -5.39
CA TRP A 138 -31.92 0.84 -5.28
C TRP A 138 -33.01 1.56 -6.10
N ASP A 139 -33.71 0.81 -6.95
CA ASP A 139 -34.74 1.32 -7.88
C ASP A 139 -34.32 2.56 -8.70
N GLY A 140 -33.07 2.61 -9.14
CA GLY A 140 -32.51 3.74 -9.91
C GLY A 140 -32.12 4.97 -9.08
N PHE A 141 -32.29 4.92 -7.76
CA PHE A 141 -31.93 5.99 -6.83
C PHE A 141 -30.77 5.58 -5.92
N LEU A 142 -29.96 6.55 -5.48
CA LEU A 142 -28.94 6.34 -4.43
C LEU A 142 -29.59 6.50 -3.06
N ILE A 143 -29.73 5.42 -2.29
CA ILE A 143 -30.57 5.41 -1.08
C ILE A 143 -30.00 4.75 0.17
N ALA A 144 -28.78 4.20 0.15
CA ALA A 144 -28.18 3.61 1.35
C ALA A 144 -27.69 4.68 2.35
N PRO A 145 -27.62 4.38 3.67
CA PRO A 145 -26.73 5.12 4.56
C PRO A 145 -25.33 5.13 3.94
N ARG A 146 -24.64 6.27 4.04
CA ARG A 146 -23.31 6.40 3.45
C ARG A 146 -22.35 5.47 4.19
N ASP A 147 -21.81 4.49 3.50
CA ASP A 147 -20.81 3.58 4.06
C ASP A 147 -19.43 4.18 3.87
N LEU A 148 -18.57 4.14 4.90
CA LEU A 148 -17.17 4.52 4.75
C LEU A 148 -16.42 3.38 4.04
N ILE A 149 -15.84 3.68 2.89
CA ILE A 149 -15.16 2.72 2.02
C ILE A 149 -13.65 2.86 2.22
N ALA A 150 -13.00 1.78 2.65
CA ALA A 150 -11.54 1.74 2.68
C ALA A 150 -11.00 1.72 1.23
N PRO A 151 -10.02 2.57 0.85
CA PRO A 151 -9.48 2.57 -0.51
C PRO A 151 -8.99 1.20 -0.99
N ALA A 152 -8.41 0.41 -0.07
CA ALA A 152 -7.94 -0.95 -0.34
C ALA A 152 -9.04 -1.97 -0.65
N SER A 153 -10.29 -1.69 -0.26
CA SER A 153 -11.46 -2.54 -0.57
C SER A 153 -12.00 -2.32 -1.98
N ILE A 154 -11.54 -1.28 -2.68
CA ILE A 154 -11.94 -0.98 -4.06
C ILE A 154 -11.18 -1.92 -5.00
N LEU A 155 -11.94 -2.75 -5.71
CA LEU A 155 -11.39 -3.73 -6.65
C LEU A 155 -11.13 -3.11 -8.03
N ARG A 156 -12.12 -2.36 -8.54
CA ARG A 156 -12.09 -1.65 -9.83
C ARG A 156 -13.25 -0.67 -9.97
N LYS A 157 -13.08 0.30 -10.87
CA LYS A 157 -14.16 1.14 -11.39
C LYS A 157 -15.02 0.35 -12.36
N VAL A 158 -16.32 0.62 -12.36
CA VAL A 158 -17.31 0.03 -13.27
C VAL A 158 -17.71 1.12 -14.27
N GLU A 159 -17.42 0.89 -15.54
CA GLU A 159 -17.86 1.80 -16.60
C GLU A 159 -19.28 1.45 -17.03
N GLY A 160 -20.19 2.42 -16.95
CA GLY A 160 -21.61 2.25 -17.27
C GLY A 160 -22.43 1.70 -16.09
N GLY A 161 -23.39 2.48 -15.61
CA GLY A 161 -24.30 2.07 -14.52
C GLY A 161 -25.18 0.84 -14.83
N SER A 162 -25.16 0.34 -16.07
CA SER A 162 -25.95 -0.81 -16.54
C SER A 162 -25.43 -2.17 -16.06
N ASP A 163 -24.14 -2.29 -15.72
CA ASP A 163 -23.59 -3.55 -15.20
C ASP A 163 -23.95 -3.76 -13.71
N ALA A 164 -24.31 -2.69 -13.00
CA ALA A 164 -24.85 -2.75 -11.64
C ALA A 164 -26.30 -3.30 -11.61
N GLU A 165 -27.08 -3.12 -12.68
CA GLU A 165 -28.43 -3.68 -12.82
C GLU A 165 -28.41 -5.15 -13.26
N ARG A 166 -27.42 -5.58 -14.06
CA ARG A 166 -27.36 -6.95 -14.62
C ARG A 166 -27.00 -8.05 -13.62
N GLN A 167 -26.46 -7.72 -12.44
CA GLN A 167 -26.23 -8.72 -11.39
C GLN A 167 -27.52 -9.15 -10.64
N ARG A 168 -28.70 -8.68 -11.08
CA ARG A 168 -30.02 -9.07 -10.55
C ARG A 168 -30.85 -9.96 -11.48
N SER A 169 -30.32 -10.37 -12.64
CA SER A 169 -30.98 -11.33 -13.54
C SER A 169 -30.52 -12.75 -13.30
#